data_AF-A0A3P3RNX3-F1
#
_entry.id   AF-A0A3P3RNX3-F1
#
_cell.length_a   1.000
_cell.length_b   1.000
_cell.length_c   1.000
_cell.angle_alpha   90.00
_cell.angle_beta   90.00
_cell.angle_gamma   90.00
#
_symmetry.space_group_name_H-M   'P 1'
#
loop_
_entity.id
_entity.type
_entity.pdbx_description
1 polymer ?
#
loop_
_entity_poly.entity_id
_entity_poly.type
_entity_poly.pdbx_seq_one_letter_code
_entity_poly.pdbx_strand_id
1 'polypeptide(L)'
;MLSHNLFIIVTSMNSALELDAVAQSQHNEQLIVDSQLPEEIQTRLARLFPEYQPTSFRDWINAWSEHLNLGGGSLSPDDLRATTPSPIESEIYVTAADGSVFGEISPDFHGVLVPIVISIVAGDSVGIEADCPHNGDEIALETTSDGVISTPSDVVISFGVPSDLADGSSIEGSEFLYDQLCSYAIPFSSTDAYENWADETTTATTVALSLEDTYDVALEAYRAAERRALSSSEFHCNCC
;
A
#
# COMPACT_ATOMS: atom_id res chain seq x y z
N MET A 1 -63.28 5.81 11.27
CA MET A 1 -62.42 4.61 11.31
C MET A 1 -61.49 4.60 10.09
N LEU A 2 -60.55 5.55 9.97
CA LEU A 2 -59.60 5.62 8.84
C LEU A 2 -58.19 6.11 9.27
N SER A 3 -57.89 6.09 10.56
CA SER A 3 -56.64 6.67 11.11
C SER A 3 -55.63 5.64 11.62
N HIS A 4 -55.93 4.35 11.60
CA HIS A 4 -55.02 3.29 12.10
C HIS A 4 -54.25 2.53 11.01
N ASN A 5 -54.64 2.64 9.73
CA ASN A 5 -53.94 1.93 8.64
C ASN A 5 -52.78 2.72 8.02
N LEU A 6 -52.72 4.04 8.19
CA LEU A 6 -51.65 4.86 7.59
C LEU A 6 -50.34 4.76 8.37
N PHE A 7 -50.41 4.52 9.69
CA PHE A 7 -49.23 4.47 10.55
C PHE A 7 -48.39 3.20 10.31
N ILE A 8 -49.04 2.06 10.03
CA ILE A 8 -48.34 0.78 9.78
C ILE A 8 -47.59 0.80 8.44
N ILE A 9 -48.12 1.47 7.42
CA ILE A 9 -47.50 1.54 6.08
C ILE A 9 -46.22 2.39 6.13
N VAL A 10 -46.22 3.51 6.86
CA VAL A 10 -45.03 4.38 6.95
C VAL A 10 -43.90 3.72 7.74
N THR A 11 -44.19 3.00 8.82
CA THR A 11 -43.15 2.26 9.57
C THR A 11 -42.57 1.09 8.77
N SER A 12 -43.41 0.39 7.98
CA SER A 12 -42.94 -0.72 7.13
C SER A 12 -42.05 -0.27 5.96
N MET A 13 -42.23 0.95 5.44
CA MET A 13 -41.41 1.48 4.35
C MET A 13 -40.05 1.99 4.84
N ASN A 14 -39.96 2.55 6.05
CA ASN A 14 -38.67 2.93 6.65
C ASN A 14 -37.80 1.71 6.95
N SER A 15 -38.37 0.61 7.46
CA SER A 15 -37.60 -0.61 7.73
C SER A 15 -37.11 -1.31 6.46
N ALA A 16 -37.84 -1.21 5.34
CA ALA A 16 -37.39 -1.77 4.06
C ALA A 16 -36.26 -0.94 3.43
N LEU A 17 -36.28 0.38 3.57
CA LEU A 17 -35.21 1.26 3.09
C LEU A 17 -33.93 1.15 3.93
N GLU A 18 -34.04 0.94 5.25
CA GLU A 18 -32.87 0.65 6.10
C GLU A 18 -32.30 -0.75 5.84
N LEU A 19 -33.14 -1.75 5.54
CA LEU A 19 -32.67 -3.09 5.17
C LEU A 19 -32.01 -3.13 3.80
N ASP A 20 -32.49 -2.36 2.81
CA ASP A 20 -31.82 -2.24 1.52
C ASP A 20 -30.52 -1.42 1.62
N ALA A 21 -30.45 -0.41 2.49
CA ALA A 21 -29.21 0.33 2.75
C ALA A 21 -28.16 -0.51 3.48
N VAL A 22 -28.57 -1.34 4.44
CA VAL A 22 -27.69 -2.30 5.13
C VAL A 22 -27.32 -3.48 4.23
N ALA A 23 -28.22 -3.95 3.36
CA ALA A 23 -27.90 -4.98 2.37
C ALA A 23 -26.99 -4.45 1.25
N GLN A 24 -27.10 -3.16 0.89
CA GLN A 24 -26.17 -2.50 -0.03
C GLN A 24 -24.82 -2.17 0.63
N SER A 25 -24.78 -1.88 1.94
CA SER A 25 -23.52 -1.73 2.67
C SER A 25 -22.80 -3.06 2.88
N GLN A 26 -23.53 -4.17 2.98
CA GLN A 26 -22.96 -5.53 3.10
C GLN A 26 -22.54 -6.14 1.75
N HIS A 27 -22.81 -5.48 0.62
CA HIS A 27 -22.46 -6.00 -0.71
C HIS A 27 -21.20 -5.39 -1.33
N ASN A 28 -20.43 -4.59 -0.57
CA ASN A 28 -19.20 -3.99 -1.11
C ASN A 28 -18.09 -3.76 -0.07
N GLU A 29 -17.95 -4.63 0.93
CA GLU A 29 -16.71 -4.73 1.73
C GLU A 29 -15.78 -5.78 1.10
N GLN A 30 -15.55 -5.68 -0.21
CA GLN A 30 -14.39 -6.36 -0.77
C GLN A 30 -13.18 -5.56 -0.32
N LEU A 31 -12.41 -6.12 0.61
CA LEU A 31 -11.15 -5.52 1.06
C LEU A 31 -10.30 -5.18 -0.18
N ILE A 32 -9.64 -4.02 -0.18
CA ILE A 32 -8.82 -3.60 -1.33
C ILE A 32 -7.80 -4.65 -1.73
N VAL A 33 -7.30 -5.41 -0.75
CA VAL A 33 -6.35 -6.49 -0.99
C VAL A 33 -6.92 -7.60 -1.88
N ASP A 34 -8.24 -7.81 -1.88
CA ASP A 34 -8.93 -8.77 -2.73
C ASP A 34 -9.37 -8.18 -4.08
N SER A 35 -9.17 -6.88 -4.30
CA SER A 35 -9.52 -6.20 -5.55
C SER A 35 -8.55 -6.56 -6.67
N GLN A 36 -9.11 -6.64 -7.88
CA GLN A 36 -8.34 -6.83 -9.10
C GLN A 36 -7.48 -5.60 -9.39
N LEU A 37 -6.23 -5.82 -9.77
CA LEU A 37 -5.35 -4.77 -10.27
C LEU A 37 -5.77 -4.35 -11.69
N PRO A 38 -5.47 -3.13 -12.14
CA PRO A 38 -5.61 -2.76 -13.54
C PRO A 38 -4.84 -3.71 -14.47
N GLU A 39 -5.43 -4.08 -15.62
CA GLU A 39 -4.87 -5.07 -16.56
C GLU A 39 -3.42 -4.76 -16.98
N GLU A 40 -3.08 -3.48 -17.13
CA GLU A 40 -1.72 -3.06 -17.47
C GLU A 40 -0.73 -3.33 -16.32
N ILE A 41 -1.13 -3.09 -15.07
CA ILE A 41 -0.32 -3.42 -13.89
C ILE A 41 -0.18 -4.95 -13.79
N GLN A 42 -1.27 -5.71 -13.98
CA GLN A 42 -1.22 -7.18 -13.99
C GLN A 42 -0.21 -7.69 -15.02
N THR A 43 -0.27 -7.17 -16.25
CA THR A 43 0.62 -7.56 -17.36
C THR A 43 2.09 -7.34 -17.01
N ARG A 44 2.41 -6.24 -16.33
CA ARG A 44 3.77 -5.89 -15.92
C ARG A 44 4.23 -6.71 -14.71
N LEU A 45 3.38 -6.89 -13.71
CA LEU A 45 3.64 -7.77 -12.58
C LEU A 45 3.85 -9.21 -13.01
N ALA A 46 3.13 -9.70 -14.02
CA ALA A 46 3.35 -11.02 -14.59
C ALA A 46 4.73 -11.18 -15.27
N ARG A 47 5.40 -10.09 -15.66
CA ARG A 47 6.78 -10.13 -16.13
C ARG A 47 7.78 -10.20 -14.98
N LEU A 48 7.49 -9.49 -13.88
CA LEU A 48 8.30 -9.54 -12.66
C LEU A 48 8.17 -10.89 -11.96
N PHE A 49 6.95 -11.43 -11.87
CA PHE A 49 6.60 -12.65 -11.16
C PHE A 49 5.97 -13.69 -12.12
N PRO A 50 6.73 -14.23 -13.10
CA PRO A 50 6.17 -15.08 -14.15
C PRO A 50 5.52 -16.38 -13.66
N GLU A 51 5.94 -16.87 -12.50
CA GLU A 51 5.39 -18.07 -11.84
C GLU A 51 4.06 -17.79 -11.12
N TYR A 52 3.84 -16.54 -10.69
CA TYR A 52 2.69 -16.16 -9.85
C TYR A 52 1.59 -15.48 -10.65
N GLN A 53 1.96 -14.71 -11.68
CA GLN A 53 1.05 -13.92 -12.54
C GLN A 53 -0.02 -13.15 -11.74
N PRO A 54 0.37 -12.18 -10.89
CA PRO A 54 -0.54 -11.53 -9.98
C PRO A 54 -1.70 -10.81 -10.68
N THR A 55 -2.93 -11.10 -10.26
CA THR A 55 -4.14 -10.43 -10.79
C THR A 55 -4.79 -9.47 -9.78
N SER A 56 -4.44 -9.60 -8.50
CA SER A 56 -4.95 -8.81 -7.38
C SER A 56 -3.81 -8.31 -6.49
N PHE A 57 -4.10 -7.35 -5.60
CA PHE A 57 -3.16 -6.92 -4.56
C PHE A 57 -2.72 -8.09 -3.68
N ARG A 58 -3.63 -9.01 -3.32
CA ARG A 58 -3.30 -10.20 -2.54
C ARG A 58 -2.36 -11.15 -3.28
N ASP A 59 -2.60 -11.40 -4.57
CA ASP A 59 -1.69 -12.22 -5.37
C ASP A 59 -0.30 -11.60 -5.43
N TRP A 60 -0.25 -10.26 -5.59
CA TRP A 60 1.00 -9.51 -5.60
C TRP A 60 1.72 -9.59 -4.24
N ILE A 61 1.01 -9.36 -3.13
CA ILE A 61 1.55 -9.49 -1.76
C ILE A 61 2.13 -10.89 -1.54
N ASN A 62 1.41 -11.93 -1.95
CA ASN A 62 1.86 -13.31 -1.81
C ASN A 62 3.14 -13.54 -2.64
N ALA A 63 3.13 -13.14 -3.92
CA ALA A 63 4.28 -13.26 -4.81
C ALA A 63 5.51 -12.52 -4.27
N TRP A 64 5.32 -11.30 -3.77
CA TRP A 64 6.36 -10.50 -3.13
C TRP A 64 6.90 -11.20 -1.87
N SER A 65 6.02 -11.67 -0.98
CA SER A 65 6.42 -12.31 0.27
C SER A 65 7.20 -13.62 0.07
N GLU A 66 6.95 -14.35 -1.01
CA GLU A 66 7.71 -15.56 -1.36
C GLU A 66 9.12 -15.25 -1.86
N HIS A 67 9.33 -14.06 -2.44
CA HIS A 67 10.64 -13.60 -2.90
C HIS A 67 11.42 -12.83 -1.82
N LEU A 68 10.78 -12.45 -0.71
CA LEU A 68 11.49 -11.94 0.45
C LEU A 68 12.36 -13.04 1.06
N ASN A 69 13.67 -12.94 0.84
CA ASN A 69 14.63 -13.79 1.52
C ASN A 69 14.98 -13.23 2.90
N LEU A 70 14.08 -13.41 3.87
CA LEU A 70 14.31 -12.96 5.25
C LEU A 70 15.31 -13.84 6.04
N GLY A 71 15.89 -14.88 5.42
CA GLY A 71 16.80 -15.80 6.11
C GLY A 71 16.19 -16.54 7.32
N GLY A 72 14.85 -16.57 7.41
CA GLY A 72 14.11 -17.12 8.56
C GLY A 72 13.96 -16.15 9.75
N GLY A 73 14.38 -14.89 9.61
CA GLY A 73 14.15 -13.81 10.58
C GLY A 73 12.89 -12.99 10.28
N SER A 74 12.49 -12.14 11.23
CA SER A 74 11.44 -11.13 11.00
C SER A 74 11.97 -9.97 10.15
N LEU A 75 11.07 -9.26 9.48
CA LEU A 75 11.41 -8.06 8.72
C LEU A 75 11.97 -6.98 9.66
N SER A 76 13.17 -6.46 9.38
CA SER A 76 13.77 -5.34 10.12
C SER A 76 13.73 -4.04 9.32
N PRO A 77 13.80 -2.86 9.97
CA PRO A 77 13.87 -1.59 9.25
C PRO A 77 15.04 -1.48 8.27
N ASP A 78 16.16 -2.18 8.52
CA ASP A 78 17.31 -2.16 7.61
C ASP A 78 17.07 -2.98 6.34
N ASP A 79 16.17 -3.97 6.38
CA ASP A 79 15.73 -4.74 5.19
C ASP A 79 14.83 -3.92 4.26
N LEU A 80 14.41 -2.73 4.68
CA LEU A 80 13.46 -1.85 3.98
C LEU A 80 14.11 -0.63 3.34
N ARG A 81 15.43 -0.47 3.45
CA ARG A 81 16.16 0.66 2.86
C ARG A 81 16.37 0.43 1.37
N ALA A 82 16.10 1.43 0.53
CA ALA A 82 16.45 1.39 -0.88
C ALA A 82 17.97 1.53 -1.07
N THR A 83 18.49 0.99 -2.17
CA THR A 83 19.93 0.99 -2.46
C THR A 83 20.32 1.73 -3.74
N THR A 84 19.33 2.04 -4.57
CA THR A 84 19.47 2.92 -5.74
C THR A 84 18.81 4.28 -5.46
N PRO A 85 18.91 5.29 -6.34
CA PRO A 85 18.09 6.50 -6.23
C PRO A 85 16.71 6.32 -6.88
N SER A 86 15.68 6.97 -6.32
CA SER A 86 14.34 6.97 -6.92
C SER A 86 14.35 7.58 -8.32
N PRO A 87 13.67 6.97 -9.31
CA PRO A 87 13.47 7.59 -10.62
C PRO A 87 12.50 8.79 -10.57
N ILE A 88 11.81 8.98 -9.44
CA ILE A 88 10.86 10.06 -9.23
C ILE A 88 11.42 10.97 -8.14
N GLU A 89 11.60 12.25 -8.50
CA GLU A 89 12.03 13.30 -7.57
C GLU A 89 10.89 13.58 -6.58
N SER A 90 10.93 12.91 -5.42
CA SER A 90 10.11 13.22 -4.26
C SER A 90 11.01 13.19 -3.03
N GLU A 91 11.09 14.31 -2.30
CA GLU A 91 11.76 14.33 -1.00
C GLU A 91 10.78 13.77 0.04
N ILE A 92 11.20 12.75 0.79
CA ILE A 92 10.40 12.13 1.86
C ILE A 92 11.21 12.20 3.16
N TYR A 93 10.64 12.82 4.18
CA TYR A 93 11.22 12.96 5.52
C TYR A 93 10.42 12.13 6.51
N VAL A 94 11.11 11.36 7.37
CA VAL A 94 10.47 10.41 8.28
C VAL A 94 10.91 10.69 9.72
N THR A 95 9.94 10.94 10.60
CA THR A 95 10.16 11.30 12.01
C THR A 95 9.44 10.35 12.95
N ALA A 96 10.09 9.89 14.01
CA ALA A 96 9.50 9.09 15.07
C ALA A 96 8.57 9.91 15.99
N ALA A 97 7.75 9.23 16.78
CA ALA A 97 6.84 9.84 17.75
C ALA A 97 7.53 10.78 18.77
N ASP A 98 8.80 10.53 19.11
CA ASP A 98 9.59 11.37 20.02
C ASP A 98 10.26 12.58 19.34
N GLY A 99 9.99 12.79 18.04
CA GLY A 99 10.60 13.83 17.23
C GLY A 99 12.01 13.50 16.74
N SER A 100 12.53 12.31 17.04
CA SER A 100 13.79 11.86 16.44
C SER A 100 13.58 11.51 14.97
N VAL A 101 14.46 12.01 14.11
CA VAL A 101 14.43 11.65 12.69
C VAL A 101 14.99 10.24 12.55
N PHE A 102 14.34 9.38 11.76
CA PHE A 102 14.85 8.05 11.43
C PHE A 102 16.08 8.17 10.50
N GLY A 103 17.22 8.52 11.09
CA GLY A 103 18.47 8.78 10.37
C GLY A 103 18.52 10.16 9.69
N GLU A 104 19.72 10.70 9.57
CA GLU A 104 19.97 11.86 8.69
C GLU A 104 19.56 11.43 7.27
N ILE A 105 18.64 12.19 6.67
CA ILE A 105 18.07 12.03 5.34
C ILE A 105 19.05 11.30 4.41
N SER A 106 18.80 10.02 4.17
CA SER A 106 19.35 9.41 2.98
C SER A 106 18.24 9.37 1.95
N PRO A 107 18.50 9.67 0.67
CA PRO A 107 17.57 9.47 -0.45
C PRO A 107 17.11 8.00 -0.65
N ASP A 108 17.12 7.19 0.41
CA ASP A 108 16.94 5.73 0.42
C ASP A 108 15.50 5.30 0.69
N PHE A 109 14.55 6.22 0.92
CA PHE A 109 13.14 5.88 0.99
C PHE A 109 12.43 6.48 -0.21
N HIS A 110 12.17 5.64 -1.21
CA HIS A 110 11.62 6.09 -2.49
C HIS A 110 10.09 6.20 -2.52
N GLY A 111 9.43 5.88 -1.41
CA GLY A 111 7.98 5.95 -1.29
C GLY A 111 7.51 5.80 0.14
N VAL A 112 6.26 6.18 0.39
CA VAL A 112 5.66 6.24 1.73
C VAL A 112 5.21 4.89 2.26
N LEU A 113 5.17 3.85 1.41
CA LEU A 113 4.76 2.51 1.84
C LEU A 113 5.73 1.93 2.89
N VAL A 114 7.02 2.17 2.74
CA VAL A 114 8.06 1.69 3.68
C VAL A 114 7.90 2.29 5.08
N PRO A 115 7.86 3.63 5.27
CA PRO A 115 7.66 4.19 6.60
C PRO A 115 6.33 3.78 7.24
N ILE A 116 5.27 3.53 6.43
CA ILE A 116 4.03 2.93 6.93
C ILE A 116 4.30 1.52 7.49
N VAL A 117 4.97 0.64 6.74
CA VAL A 117 5.37 -0.70 7.22
C VAL A 117 6.25 -0.61 8.47
N ILE A 118 7.21 0.32 8.54
CA ILE A 118 8.05 0.52 9.73
C ILE A 118 7.20 0.85 10.95
N SER A 119 6.20 1.74 10.81
CA SER A 119 5.31 2.07 11.91
C SER A 119 4.50 0.86 12.41
N ILE A 120 4.04 0.01 11.50
CA ILE A 120 3.34 -1.24 11.82
C ILE A 120 4.26 -2.22 12.57
N VAL A 121 5.51 -2.38 12.12
CA VAL A 121 6.50 -3.27 12.73
C VAL A 121 6.92 -2.79 14.12
N ALA A 122 7.16 -1.49 14.26
CA ALA A 122 7.60 -0.89 15.52
C ALA A 122 6.46 -0.74 16.54
N GLY A 123 5.21 -0.63 16.06
CA GLY A 123 4.05 -0.31 16.90
C GLY A 123 4.04 1.16 17.37
N ASP A 124 4.86 2.02 16.75
CA ASP A 124 5.01 3.43 17.07
C ASP A 124 4.51 4.29 15.90
N SER A 125 3.97 5.47 16.22
CA SER A 125 3.58 6.46 15.21
C SER A 125 4.79 7.09 14.52
N VAL A 126 4.65 7.33 13.23
CA VAL A 126 5.67 7.93 12.36
C VAL A 126 5.05 9.10 11.60
N GLY A 127 5.70 10.27 11.67
CA GLY A 127 5.41 11.41 10.81
C GLY A 127 6.17 11.28 9.49
N ILE A 128 5.51 11.59 8.38
CA ILE A 128 6.08 11.57 7.03
C ILE A 128 5.78 12.92 6.38
N GLU A 129 6.79 13.65 5.97
CA GLU A 129 6.63 14.89 5.18
C GLU A 129 7.13 14.62 3.76
N ALA A 130 6.38 15.06 2.76
CA ALA A 130 6.71 14.87 1.36
C ALA A 130 6.17 16.01 0.50
N ASP A 131 6.79 16.23 -0.67
CA ASP A 131 6.26 17.14 -1.68
C ASP A 131 5.49 16.36 -2.76
N CYS A 132 4.32 16.88 -3.14
CA CYS A 132 3.54 16.36 -4.26
C CYS A 132 4.33 16.51 -5.57
N PRO A 133 4.65 15.43 -6.31
CA PRO A 133 5.46 15.52 -7.52
C PRO A 133 4.84 16.36 -8.64
N HIS A 134 3.51 16.47 -8.67
CA HIS A 134 2.80 17.19 -9.74
C HIS A 134 2.89 18.71 -9.59
N ASN A 135 2.66 19.21 -8.37
CA ASN A 135 2.45 20.64 -8.14
C ASN A 135 3.32 21.23 -7.02
N GLY A 136 4.10 20.40 -6.31
CA GLY A 136 4.97 20.81 -5.22
C GLY A 136 4.24 21.17 -3.93
N ASP A 137 2.96 20.81 -3.79
CA ASP A 137 2.24 20.99 -2.52
C ASP A 137 2.86 20.13 -1.42
N GLU A 138 3.04 20.72 -0.24
CA GLU A 138 3.49 20.00 0.95
C GLU A 138 2.41 19.02 1.43
N ILE A 139 2.84 17.79 1.71
CA ILE A 139 2.04 16.68 2.23
C ILE A 139 2.65 16.24 3.54
N ALA A 140 1.85 16.23 4.60
CA ALA A 140 2.20 15.61 5.87
C ALA A 140 1.29 14.40 6.11
N LEU A 141 1.88 13.26 6.41
CA LEU A 141 1.20 12.04 6.85
C LEU A 141 1.61 11.71 8.28
N GLU A 142 0.70 11.14 9.05
CA GLU A 142 0.99 10.59 10.37
C GLU A 142 0.39 9.19 10.45
N THR A 143 1.23 8.21 10.76
CA THR A 143 0.76 6.85 11.01
C THR A 143 0.25 6.73 12.45
N THR A 144 -0.84 5.99 12.60
CA THR A 144 -1.51 5.74 13.88
C THR A 144 -1.69 4.23 14.07
N SER A 145 -2.20 3.80 15.23
CA SER A 145 -2.54 2.40 15.45
C SER A 145 -3.62 1.86 14.51
N ASP A 146 -4.44 2.76 13.96
CA ASP A 146 -5.67 2.41 13.25
C ASP A 146 -5.61 2.78 11.76
N GLY A 147 -4.50 3.36 11.28
CA GLY A 147 -4.36 3.80 9.89
C GLY A 147 -3.40 4.96 9.71
N VAL A 148 -3.55 5.71 8.61
CA VAL A 148 -2.75 6.90 8.28
C VAL A 148 -3.68 8.09 8.13
N ILE A 149 -3.33 9.22 8.74
CA ILE A 149 -4.00 10.51 8.55
C ILE A 149 -3.10 11.46 7.77
N SER A 150 -3.68 12.46 7.11
CA SER A 150 -2.92 13.37 6.26
C SER A 150 -3.36 14.82 6.32
N THR A 151 -2.45 15.70 5.89
CA THR A 151 -2.69 17.08 5.49
C THR A 151 -2.04 17.30 4.12
N PRO A 152 -2.79 17.66 3.07
CA PRO A 152 -4.25 17.79 3.03
C PRO A 152 -4.98 16.45 3.25
N SER A 153 -6.27 16.48 3.57
CA SER A 153 -7.08 15.28 3.87
C SER A 153 -7.30 14.36 2.66
N ASP A 154 -7.14 14.91 1.46
CA ASP A 154 -7.53 14.25 0.21
C ASP A 154 -6.35 13.54 -0.46
N VAL A 155 -5.27 13.32 0.30
CA VAL A 155 -4.06 12.68 -0.20
C VAL A 155 -4.36 11.27 -0.68
N VAL A 156 -3.79 10.94 -1.84
CA VAL A 156 -3.76 9.58 -2.39
C VAL A 156 -2.32 9.12 -2.56
N ILE A 157 -2.10 7.82 -2.50
CA ILE A 157 -0.78 7.22 -2.74
C ILE A 157 -0.85 6.46 -4.05
N SER A 158 0.09 6.70 -4.97
CA SER A 158 0.19 5.85 -6.15
C SER A 158 0.64 4.44 -5.75
N PHE A 159 0.23 3.44 -6.50
CA PHE A 159 0.80 2.11 -6.48
C PHE A 159 1.13 1.73 -7.92
N GLY A 160 2.33 1.27 -8.21
CA GLY A 160 2.66 0.96 -9.59
C GLY A 160 3.95 0.23 -9.80
N VAL A 161 4.26 0.11 -11.08
CA VAL A 161 5.37 -0.68 -11.62
C VAL A 161 6.06 0.10 -12.73
N PRO A 162 7.41 0.04 -12.81
CA PRO A 162 8.18 0.71 -13.84
C PRO A 162 7.73 0.30 -15.24
N SER A 163 7.83 1.23 -16.19
CA SER A 163 7.56 0.99 -17.61
C SER A 163 8.67 0.25 -18.32
N ASP A 164 9.91 0.44 -17.90
CA ASP A 164 11.10 -0.16 -18.52
C ASP A 164 11.61 -1.36 -17.70
N LEU A 165 10.74 -2.34 -17.49
CA LEU A 165 11.15 -3.63 -16.97
C LEU A 165 11.87 -4.39 -18.08
N ALA A 166 13.19 -4.52 -17.97
CA ALA A 166 13.98 -5.27 -18.95
C ALA A 166 13.52 -6.73 -19.04
N ASP A 167 13.43 -7.25 -20.26
CA ASP A 167 13.04 -8.64 -20.50
C ASP A 167 14.02 -9.60 -19.79
N GLY A 168 13.52 -10.45 -18.90
CA GLY A 168 14.33 -11.40 -18.15
C GLY A 168 15.09 -10.79 -16.96
N SER A 169 14.68 -9.60 -16.49
CA SER A 169 15.01 -9.15 -15.12
C SER A 169 14.51 -10.19 -14.12
N SER A 170 15.35 -11.16 -13.79
CA SER A 170 15.11 -12.04 -12.66
C SER A 170 15.18 -11.21 -11.39
N ILE A 171 14.19 -11.39 -10.52
CA ILE A 171 14.22 -10.89 -9.15
C ILE A 171 15.34 -11.64 -8.42
N GLU A 172 16.58 -11.19 -8.56
CA GLU A 172 17.68 -11.68 -7.73
C GLU A 172 17.87 -10.70 -6.58
N GLY A 173 17.25 -11.03 -5.43
CA GLY A 173 17.40 -10.30 -4.18
C GLY A 173 16.21 -9.41 -3.81
N SER A 174 16.00 -9.25 -2.51
CA SER A 174 14.98 -8.37 -1.92
C SER A 174 15.19 -6.91 -2.32
N GLU A 175 16.44 -6.46 -2.42
CA GLU A 175 16.83 -5.10 -2.81
C GLU A 175 16.22 -4.69 -4.17
N PHE A 176 16.21 -5.59 -5.17
CA PHE A 176 15.62 -5.33 -6.47
C PHE A 176 14.09 -5.15 -6.38
N LEU A 177 13.39 -5.88 -5.51
CA LEU A 177 11.95 -5.72 -5.34
C LEU A 177 11.59 -4.39 -4.68
N TYR A 178 12.37 -3.99 -3.66
CA TYR A 178 12.17 -2.71 -2.98
C TYR A 178 12.41 -1.55 -3.93
N ASP A 179 13.51 -1.56 -4.67
CA ASP A 179 13.86 -0.49 -5.60
C ASP A 179 12.87 -0.38 -6.77
N GLN A 180 12.26 -1.48 -7.22
CA GLN A 180 11.32 -1.44 -8.34
C GLN A 180 9.88 -1.14 -7.95
N LEU A 181 9.43 -1.52 -6.74
CA LEU A 181 8.02 -1.40 -6.36
C LEU A 181 7.77 -0.27 -5.36
N CYS A 182 8.65 -0.09 -4.38
CA CYS A 182 8.45 0.94 -3.36
C CYS A 182 8.69 2.36 -3.92
N SER A 183 9.46 2.50 -5.00
CA SER A 183 9.66 3.77 -5.72
C SER A 183 8.41 4.35 -6.37
N TYR A 184 7.32 3.60 -6.44
CA TYR A 184 6.06 4.07 -7.02
C TYR A 184 4.94 4.15 -5.99
N ALA A 185 5.29 4.13 -4.69
CA ALA A 185 4.40 4.42 -3.58
C ALA A 185 4.47 5.89 -3.18
N ILE A 186 3.95 6.79 -4.02
CA ILE A 186 4.22 8.23 -3.95
C ILE A 186 2.96 8.98 -3.51
N PRO A 187 3.06 9.93 -2.57
CA PRO A 187 1.92 10.71 -2.13
C PRO A 187 1.62 11.84 -3.12
N PHE A 188 0.34 12.07 -3.37
CA PHE A 188 -0.19 13.18 -4.15
C PHE A 188 -1.21 13.94 -3.33
N SER A 189 -1.24 15.27 -3.43
CA SER A 189 -2.11 16.12 -2.60
C SER A 189 -3.60 15.92 -2.88
N SER A 190 -3.95 15.29 -4.02
CA SER A 190 -5.31 14.92 -4.40
C SER A 190 -5.31 13.85 -5.51
N THR A 191 -6.47 13.23 -5.75
CA THR A 191 -6.68 12.37 -6.93
C THR A 191 -6.43 13.12 -8.23
N ASP A 192 -6.89 14.37 -8.37
CA ASP A 192 -6.66 15.17 -9.57
C ASP A 192 -5.16 15.41 -9.81
N ALA A 193 -4.39 15.70 -8.75
CA ALA A 193 -2.94 15.87 -8.85
C ALA A 193 -2.25 14.57 -9.31
N TYR A 194 -2.70 13.43 -8.77
CA TYR A 194 -2.25 12.12 -9.22
C TYR A 194 -2.58 11.86 -10.70
N GLU A 195 -3.83 12.07 -11.12
CA GLU A 195 -4.29 11.79 -12.49
C GLU A 195 -3.51 12.63 -13.52
N ASN A 196 -3.33 13.92 -13.25
CA ASN A 196 -2.54 14.78 -14.13
C ASN A 196 -1.07 14.33 -14.22
N TRP A 197 -0.47 13.91 -13.11
CA TRP A 197 0.89 13.35 -13.13
C TRP A 197 0.95 12.00 -13.85
N ALA A 198 -0.05 11.13 -13.65
CA ALA A 198 -0.12 9.81 -14.25
C ALA A 198 -0.29 9.88 -15.78
N ASP A 199 -1.01 10.89 -16.28
CA ASP A 199 -1.17 11.14 -17.72
C ASP A 199 0.13 11.64 -18.39
N GLU A 200 0.99 12.34 -17.64
CA GLU A 200 2.25 12.90 -18.14
C GLU A 200 3.44 11.95 -17.96
N THR A 201 3.38 11.08 -16.96
CA THR A 201 4.50 10.19 -16.64
C THR A 201 4.61 9.03 -17.63
N THR A 202 5.81 8.82 -18.16
CA THR A 202 6.12 7.66 -19.01
C THR A 202 6.92 6.59 -18.27
N THR A 203 7.36 6.88 -17.05
CA THR A 203 8.32 6.04 -16.31
C THR A 203 7.66 4.87 -15.60
N ALA A 204 6.35 4.92 -15.35
CA ALA A 204 5.59 3.85 -14.72
C ALA A 204 4.13 3.80 -15.12
N THR A 205 3.49 2.67 -14.84
CA THR A 205 2.03 2.53 -14.79
C THR A 205 1.65 2.41 -13.34
N THR A 206 0.70 3.23 -12.93
CA THR A 206 0.27 3.34 -11.54
C THR A 206 -1.26 3.32 -11.44
N VAL A 207 -1.75 3.13 -10.22
CA VAL A 207 -3.13 3.35 -9.80
C VAL A 207 -3.11 4.16 -8.50
N ALA A 208 -4.07 5.04 -8.27
CA ALA A 208 -4.21 5.71 -6.98
C ALA A 208 -4.90 4.80 -5.96
N LEU A 209 -4.36 4.81 -4.74
CA LEU A 209 -4.96 4.22 -3.55
C LEU A 209 -5.31 5.32 -2.56
N SER A 210 -6.41 5.14 -1.83
CA SER A 210 -6.68 5.96 -0.65
C SER A 210 -5.64 5.64 0.45
N LEU A 211 -5.56 6.48 1.48
CA LEU A 211 -4.69 6.20 2.62
C LEU A 211 -5.10 4.95 3.40
N GLU A 212 -6.42 4.72 3.53
CA GLU A 212 -6.98 3.51 4.13
C GLU A 212 -6.56 2.28 3.33
N ASP A 213 -6.75 2.32 2.01
CA ASP A 213 -6.35 1.24 1.12
C ASP A 213 -4.84 0.95 1.16
N THR A 214 -4.04 2.01 1.19
CA THR A 214 -2.58 1.91 1.27
C THR A 214 -2.14 1.26 2.58
N TYR A 215 -2.77 1.63 3.69
CA TYR A 215 -2.51 1.04 4.99
C TYR A 215 -2.90 -0.44 5.03
N ASP A 216 -4.06 -0.81 4.48
CA ASP A 216 -4.51 -2.20 4.39
C ASP A 216 -3.54 -3.06 3.57
N VAL A 217 -3.08 -2.54 2.44
CA VAL A 217 -2.05 -3.19 1.61
C VAL A 217 -0.74 -3.36 2.39
N ALA A 218 -0.27 -2.33 3.09
CA ALA A 218 0.95 -2.38 3.90
C ALA A 218 0.85 -3.40 5.04
N LEU A 219 -0.28 -3.42 5.74
CA LEU A 219 -0.56 -4.32 6.85
C LEU A 219 -0.62 -5.78 6.40
N GLU A 220 -1.30 -6.06 5.28
CA GLU A 220 -1.36 -7.41 4.73
C GLU A 220 -0.02 -7.88 4.16
N ALA A 221 0.78 -6.97 3.58
CA ALA A 221 2.15 -7.25 3.16
C ALA A 221 3.02 -7.66 4.36
N TYR A 222 3.01 -6.88 5.45
CA TYR A 222 3.71 -7.21 6.68
C TYR A 222 3.27 -8.58 7.24
N ARG A 223 1.96 -8.81 7.34
CA ARG A 223 1.42 -10.09 7.83
C ARG A 223 1.84 -11.27 6.95
N ALA A 224 1.91 -11.10 5.63
CA ALA A 224 2.38 -12.14 4.71
C ALA A 224 3.85 -12.46 4.94
N ALA A 225 4.70 -11.43 5.09
CA ALA A 225 6.12 -11.60 5.40
C ALA A 225 6.34 -12.34 6.73
N GLU A 226 5.62 -11.96 7.80
CA GLU A 226 5.71 -12.62 9.11
C GLU A 226 5.28 -14.09 9.07
N ARG A 227 4.17 -14.40 8.39
CA ARG A 227 3.74 -15.80 8.19
C ARG A 227 4.83 -16.63 7.51
N ARG A 228 5.57 -16.03 6.58
CA ARG A 228 6.66 -16.69 5.87
C ARG A 228 7.91 -16.87 6.72
N ALA A 229 8.27 -15.88 7.54
CA ALA A 229 9.37 -15.98 8.50
C ALA A 229 9.14 -17.14 9.48
N LEU A 230 7.93 -17.22 10.04
CA LEU A 230 7.55 -18.29 10.96
C LEU A 230 7.62 -19.67 10.30
N SER A 231 7.09 -19.82 9.07
CA SER A 231 7.13 -21.11 8.37
C SER A 231 8.56 -21.56 8.03
N SER A 232 9.46 -20.64 7.68
CA SER A 232 10.88 -20.94 7.45
C SER A 232 11.62 -21.40 8.71
N SER A 233 11.24 -20.86 9.88
CA SER A 233 11.87 -21.19 11.17
C SER A 233 11.51 -22.61 11.64
N GLU A 234 10.28 -23.08 11.37
CA GLU A 234 9.84 -24.43 11.74
C GLU A 234 10.56 -25.54 10.95
N PHE A 235 10.93 -25.28 9.70
CA PHE A 235 11.70 -26.24 8.90
C PHE A 235 13.15 -26.41 9.38
N HIS A 236 13.75 -25.39 10.00
CA HIS A 236 15.10 -25.48 10.53
C HIS A 236 15.18 -26.23 11.88
N CYS A 237 14.06 -26.39 12.59
CA CYS A 237 14.03 -27.11 13.88
C CYS A 237 13.85 -28.65 13.77
N ASN A 238 13.64 -29.21 12.57
CA ASN A 238 13.35 -30.65 12.40
C ASN A 238 14.56 -31.52 12.00
N CYS A 239 15.78 -31.02 12.16
CA CYS A 239 17.02 -31.79 11.97
C CYS A 239 17.80 -31.89 13.30
N CYS A 240 17.24 -32.57 14.30
CA CYS A 240 17.95 -32.98 15.53
C CYS A 240 17.50 -34.38 15.96
#